data_AF-A0A5M8FK51-F1
#
_entry.id   AF-A0A5M8FK51-F1
#
_cell.length_a   1.000
_cell.length_b   1.000
_cell.length_c   1.000
_cell.angle_alpha   90.00
_cell.angle_beta   90.00
_cell.angle_gamma   90.00
#
_symmetry.space_group_name_H-M   'P 1'
#
loop_
_entity.id
_entity.type
_entity.pdbx_description
1 polymer ?
#
loop_
_entity_poly.entity_id
_entity_poly.type
_entity_poly.pdbx_seq_one_letter_code
_entity_poly.pdbx_strand_id
1 'polypeptide(L)'
;MTTLRRPILVLSLAILPATSSAQGYGSLYDGNSYTRYGTGYSGYNTNTGSTWNAQSYGSMTRGTDSKGNSWSYDNSSGIYQNYGTGEIRTPIDRLYNGR
;
A
#
# COMPACT_ATOMS: atom_id res chain seq x y z
N MET A 1 -66.11 -23.53 9.53
CA MET A 1 -65.31 -22.59 10.34
C MET A 1 -63.89 -23.13 10.42
N THR A 2 -62.97 -22.56 9.64
CA THR A 2 -61.57 -23.03 9.56
C THR A 2 -60.67 -21.84 9.84
N THR A 3 -60.08 -21.80 11.04
CA THR A 3 -59.22 -20.69 11.48
C THR A 3 -57.78 -21.00 11.08
N LEU A 4 -57.27 -20.29 10.06
CA LEU A 4 -55.89 -20.37 9.60
C LEU A 4 -54.92 -19.81 10.65
N ARG A 5 -53.95 -20.62 11.09
CA ARG A 5 -52.78 -20.15 11.85
C ARG A 5 -51.72 -19.65 10.87
N ARG A 6 -51.31 -18.39 11.00
CA ARG A 6 -50.23 -17.77 10.21
C ARG A 6 -48.89 -18.03 10.89
N PRO A 7 -47.85 -18.56 10.20
CA PRO A 7 -46.51 -18.61 10.75
C PRO A 7 -45.79 -17.26 10.53
N ILE A 8 -45.17 -16.75 11.60
CA ILE A 8 -44.27 -15.59 11.55
C ILE A 8 -42.91 -16.09 11.06
N LEU A 9 -42.43 -15.56 9.94
CA LEU A 9 -41.11 -15.87 9.40
C LEU A 9 -40.09 -14.90 10.01
N VAL A 10 -39.20 -15.39 10.87
CA VAL A 10 -38.09 -14.59 11.40
C VAL A 10 -36.90 -14.74 10.46
N LEU A 11 -36.53 -13.66 9.78
CA LEU A 11 -35.38 -13.61 8.89
C LEU A 11 -34.13 -13.23 9.70
N SER A 12 -33.28 -14.20 9.99
CA SER A 12 -32.01 -13.99 10.68
C SER A 12 -30.97 -13.39 9.72
N LEU A 13 -30.55 -12.15 9.98
CA LEU A 13 -29.49 -11.47 9.22
C LEU A 13 -28.12 -12.02 9.66
N ALA A 14 -27.49 -12.82 8.82
CA ALA A 14 -26.13 -13.32 9.05
C ALA A 14 -25.11 -12.21 8.76
N ILE A 15 -24.38 -11.77 9.79
CA ILE A 15 -23.22 -10.87 9.63
C ILE A 15 -22.02 -11.73 9.23
N LEU A 16 -21.63 -11.68 7.96
CA LEU A 16 -20.40 -12.31 7.48
C LEU A 16 -19.20 -11.42 7.82
N PRO A 17 -18.12 -11.94 8.43
CA PRO A 17 -16.89 -11.18 8.59
C PRO A 17 -16.29 -10.91 7.20
N ALA A 18 -16.19 -9.63 6.83
CA ALA A 18 -15.46 -9.23 5.64
C ALA A 18 -13.97 -9.49 5.88
N THR A 19 -13.43 -10.53 5.23
CA THR A 19 -11.99 -10.78 5.23
C THR A 19 -11.32 -9.75 4.34
N SER A 20 -10.66 -8.77 4.93
CA SER A 20 -9.76 -7.86 4.22
C SER A 20 -8.50 -8.63 3.81
N SER A 21 -8.39 -8.98 2.53
CA SER A 21 -7.16 -9.57 1.98
C SER A 21 -6.13 -8.48 1.73
N ALA A 22 -5.04 -8.48 2.48
CA ALA A 22 -3.89 -7.63 2.22
C ALA A 22 -3.02 -8.30 1.14
N GLN A 23 -2.86 -7.67 -0.02
CA GLN A 23 -2.01 -8.17 -1.10
C GLN A 23 -0.56 -7.79 -0.82
N GLY A 24 0.26 -8.80 -0.48
CA GLY A 24 1.71 -8.67 -0.33
C GLY A 24 2.40 -8.84 -1.67
N TYR A 25 3.24 -7.88 -2.05
CA TYR A 25 4.04 -7.90 -3.26
C TYR A 25 5.52 -7.87 -2.86
N GLY A 26 6.28 -8.88 -3.26
CA GLY A 26 7.73 -8.95 -3.02
C GLY A 26 8.52 -8.86 -4.32
N SER A 27 9.55 -8.03 -4.38
CA SER A 27 10.60 -8.11 -5.40
C SER A 27 11.60 -9.18 -4.96
N LEU A 28 11.73 -10.26 -5.75
CA LEU A 28 12.62 -11.38 -5.47
C LEU A 28 14.11 -10.99 -5.51
N TYR A 29 14.46 -9.85 -6.12
CA TYR A 29 15.85 -9.46 -6.37
C TYR A 29 16.41 -8.43 -5.38
N ASP A 30 15.55 -7.63 -4.74
CA ASP A 30 15.99 -6.50 -3.89
C ASP A 30 15.71 -6.68 -2.39
N GLY A 31 15.05 -7.80 -2.03
CA GLY A 31 14.60 -8.07 -0.66
C GLY A 31 13.44 -7.19 -0.18
N ASN A 32 12.88 -6.37 -1.08
CA ASN A 32 11.76 -5.48 -0.80
C ASN A 32 10.44 -6.25 -0.83
N SER A 33 9.66 -6.16 0.24
CA SER A 33 8.28 -6.63 0.33
C SER A 33 7.38 -5.48 0.74
N TYR A 34 6.16 -5.41 0.21
CA TYR A 34 5.20 -4.39 0.61
C TYR A 34 3.77 -4.93 0.65
N THR A 35 2.97 -4.34 1.53
CA THR A 35 1.56 -4.65 1.75
C THR A 35 0.74 -3.42 1.40
N ARG A 36 -0.19 -3.54 0.44
CA ARG A 36 -1.10 -2.45 0.07
C ARG A 36 -2.36 -2.44 0.94
N TYR A 37 -2.84 -1.24 1.26
CA TYR A 37 -4.12 -1.00 1.94
C TYR A 37 -4.76 0.29 1.38
N GLY A 38 -5.87 0.17 0.64
CA GLY A 38 -6.48 1.31 -0.04
C GLY A 38 -5.50 1.98 -1.02
N THR A 39 -5.28 3.29 -0.86
CA THR A 39 -4.28 4.06 -1.62
C THR A 39 -2.88 4.06 -0.99
N GLY A 40 -2.72 3.39 0.16
CA GLY A 40 -1.48 3.29 0.91
C GLY A 40 -0.76 1.95 0.76
N TYR A 41 0.50 1.92 1.17
CA TYR A 41 1.26 0.69 1.37
C TYR A 41 2.35 0.86 2.42
N SER A 42 2.63 -0.22 3.14
CA SER A 42 3.78 -0.35 4.03
C SER A 42 4.77 -1.29 3.38
N GLY A 43 6.05 -0.99 3.43
CA GLY A 43 7.11 -1.85 2.92
C GLY A 43 8.19 -2.15 3.93
N TYR A 44 8.93 -3.21 3.64
CA TYR A 44 10.03 -3.73 4.42
C TYR A 44 11.09 -4.30 3.49
N ASN A 45 12.36 -4.02 3.77
CA ASN A 45 13.51 -4.59 3.09
C ASN A 45 14.18 -5.61 4.02
N THR A 46 14.16 -6.88 3.63
CA THR A 46 14.75 -8.00 4.37
C THR A 46 16.27 -7.94 4.46
N ASN A 47 16.95 -7.33 3.49
CA ASN A 47 18.41 -7.21 3.45
C ASN A 47 18.93 -6.15 4.43
N THR A 48 18.20 -5.04 4.61
CA THR A 48 18.63 -3.93 5.47
C THR A 48 17.85 -3.82 6.79
N GLY A 49 16.75 -4.57 6.93
CA GLY A 49 15.81 -4.42 8.03
C GLY A 49 14.98 -3.12 7.99
N SER A 50 15.09 -2.33 6.92
CA SER A 50 14.42 -1.02 6.83
C SER A 50 12.94 -1.17 6.48
N THR A 51 12.09 -0.39 7.15
CA THR A 51 10.67 -0.23 6.81
C THR A 51 10.39 1.11 6.16
N TRP A 52 9.26 1.22 5.47
CA TRP A 52 8.72 2.49 5.00
C TRP A 52 7.20 2.43 4.91
N ASN A 53 6.56 3.59 4.89
CA ASN A 53 5.13 3.71 4.61
C ASN A 53 4.93 4.76 3.54
N ALA A 54 3.94 4.56 2.68
CA ALA A 54 3.65 5.49 1.61
C ALA A 54 2.17 5.51 1.25
N GLN A 55 1.75 6.60 0.63
CA GLN A 55 0.43 6.79 0.09
C GLN A 55 0.50 7.44 -1.28
N SER A 56 -0.30 6.93 -2.20
CA SER A 56 -0.40 7.43 -3.57
C SER A 56 -1.65 8.30 -3.75
N TYR A 57 -1.46 9.45 -4.38
CA TYR A 57 -2.46 10.46 -4.71
C TYR A 57 -2.30 10.83 -6.19
N GLY A 58 -3.06 10.19 -7.07
CA GLY A 58 -2.89 10.35 -8.51
C GLY A 58 -1.50 9.91 -8.96
N SER A 59 -0.75 10.79 -9.62
CA SER A 59 0.64 10.54 -10.03
C SER A 59 1.66 10.64 -8.89
N MET A 60 1.29 11.25 -7.75
CA MET A 60 2.23 11.53 -6.67
C MET A 60 2.15 10.42 -5.62
N THR A 61 3.29 9.85 -5.23
CA THR A 61 3.42 9.00 -4.06
C THR A 61 4.26 9.73 -3.02
N ARG A 62 3.84 9.72 -1.77
CA ARG A 62 4.58 10.31 -0.65
C ARG A 62 4.72 9.29 0.45
N GLY A 63 5.84 9.30 1.16
CA GLY A 63 6.06 8.35 2.22
C GLY A 63 7.10 8.79 3.23
N THR A 64 7.34 7.91 4.19
CA THR A 64 8.31 8.08 5.25
C THR A 64 9.16 6.82 5.33
N ASP A 65 10.47 6.98 5.35
CA ASP A 65 11.42 5.88 5.51
C ASP A 65 11.63 5.47 6.99
N SER A 66 12.38 4.40 7.21
CA SER A 66 12.69 3.87 8.55
C SER A 66 13.42 4.84 9.49
N LYS A 67 14.03 5.90 8.95
CA LYS A 67 14.71 6.94 9.72
C LYS A 67 13.81 8.14 10.00
N GLY A 68 12.55 8.09 9.58
CA GLY A 68 11.60 9.19 9.71
C GLY A 68 11.72 10.24 8.61
N ASN A 69 12.53 10.01 7.57
CA ASN A 69 12.64 10.98 6.49
C ASN A 69 11.46 10.86 5.55
N SER A 70 10.83 11.99 5.27
CA SER A 70 9.83 12.08 4.23
C SER A 70 10.46 11.98 2.85
N TRP A 71 9.77 11.36 1.92
CA TRP A 71 10.14 11.32 0.51
C TRP A 71 8.90 11.43 -0.37
N SER A 72 9.11 11.80 -1.63
CA SER A 72 8.08 11.81 -2.65
C SER A 72 8.58 11.21 -3.96
N TYR A 73 7.65 10.66 -4.73
CA TYR A 73 7.87 10.12 -6.04
C TYR A 73 6.73 10.54 -6.95
N ASP A 74 7.04 11.24 -8.04
CA ASP A 74 6.07 11.58 -9.07
C ASP A 74 6.19 10.57 -10.22
N ASN A 75 5.13 9.79 -10.43
CA ASN A 75 5.08 8.73 -11.43
C ASN A 75 4.94 9.27 -12.87
N SER A 76 4.51 10.54 -13.04
CA SER A 76 4.37 11.16 -14.36
C SER A 76 5.71 11.66 -14.90
N SER A 77 6.51 12.26 -14.04
CA SER A 77 7.84 12.81 -14.34
C SER A 77 8.96 11.85 -13.98
N GLY A 78 8.68 10.80 -13.20
CA GLY A 78 9.64 9.83 -12.69
C GLY A 78 10.65 10.39 -11.71
N ILE A 79 10.40 11.58 -11.14
CA ILE A 79 11.26 12.27 -10.17
C ILE A 79 11.01 11.71 -8.76
N TYR A 80 12.08 11.39 -8.06
CA TYR A 80 12.10 11.04 -6.64
C TYR A 80 12.83 12.12 -5.84
N GLN A 81 12.34 12.40 -4.64
CA GLN A 81 12.97 13.33 -3.71
C GLN A 81 12.89 12.79 -2.28
N ASN A 82 14.01 12.73 -1.55
CA ASN A 82 14.04 12.46 -0.12
C ASN A 82 14.38 13.76 0.63
N TYR A 83 13.45 14.25 1.43
CA TYR A 83 13.55 15.53 2.12
C TYR A 83 14.49 15.50 3.33
N GLY A 84 14.72 14.32 3.92
CA GLY A 84 15.64 14.18 5.06
C GLY A 84 17.11 14.04 4.65
N THR A 85 17.39 13.55 3.44
CA THR A 85 18.76 13.42 2.93
C THR A 85 19.12 14.47 1.87
N GLY A 86 18.13 15.19 1.33
CA GLY A 86 18.32 16.09 0.19
C GLY A 86 18.53 15.37 -1.15
N GLU A 87 18.37 14.05 -1.18
CA GLU A 87 18.53 13.25 -2.39
C GLU A 87 17.43 13.57 -3.40
N ILE A 88 17.82 13.82 -4.65
CA ILE A 88 16.92 13.96 -5.78
C ILE A 88 17.39 12.97 -6.84
N ARG A 89 16.48 12.14 -7.34
CA ARG A 89 16.73 11.24 -8.48
C ARG A 89 15.76 11.57 -9.60
N THR A 90 16.28 11.68 -10.80
CA THR A 90 15.53 11.94 -12.03
C THR A 90 15.45 10.66 -12.88
N PRO A 91 14.59 10.61 -13.91
CA PRO A 91 14.55 9.49 -14.84
C PRO A 91 15.89 9.22 -15.53
N ILE A 92 16.69 10.26 -15.78
CA ILE A 92 18.01 10.14 -16.42
C ILE A 92 18.97 9.37 -15.50
N ASP A 93 18.90 9.60 -14.19
CA ASP A 93 19.71 8.86 -13.21
C ASP A 93 19.40 7.36 -13.22
N ARG A 94 18.15 6.97 -13.49
CA ARG A 94 17.76 5.55 -13.64
C ARG A 94 18.32 4.90 -14.90
N LEU A 95 18.44 5.65 -16.00
CA LEU A 95 19.00 5.15 -17.27
C LEU A 95 20.52 4.94 -17.20
N TYR A 96 21.22 5.75 -16.41
CA TYR A 96 22.67 5.65 -16.27
C TYR A 96 23.14 4.74 -15.13
N ASN A 97 22.36 4.61 -14.04
CA ASN A 97 22.78 3.82 -12.86
C ASN A 97 22.14 2.44 -12.73
N GLY A 98 21.34 1.98 -13.71
CA GLY A 98 20.95 0.57 -13.87
C GLY A 98 20.33 -0.10 -12.64
N ARG A 99 19.52 0.64 -11.86
CA ARG A 99 18.76 0.13 -10.73
C ARG A 99 17.26 0.39 -10.91
#